data_AF-A0A4R4MP17-F1
#
_entry.id   AF-A0A4R4MP17-F1
#
_cell.length_a   1.000
_cell.length_b   1.000
_cell.length_c   1.000
_cell.angle_alpha   90.00
_cell.angle_beta   90.00
_cell.angle_gamma   90.00
#
_symmetry.space_group_name_H-M   'P 1'
#
loop_
_entity.id
_entity.type
_entity.pdbx_description
1 polymer ?
#
loop_
_entity_poly.entity_id
_entity_poly.type
_entity_poly.pdbx_seq_one_letter_code
_entity_poly.pdbx_strand_id
1 'polypeptide(L)'
;MRNALLRREGVPDAVYEAAARHPDPRTRRLVATTGHAPVPVRARLADDPDPVVRRAVAAAPEHREPAKPLPGDVLARLAADPDAQVRDALCDNAALPAGVRAALAADPDAKVRLGALWSWPEPPDEVVDAALDDPDPAVRRLAMRLACHRRPEFAAPLLASGPACAVASTVPLDAGQARELCRDPRPETRAAAAANPHLPPDLVGVLAADPEPAVRLAVSLRPELTEEQRAAIDYHVGPDDRLRPPEWFWARLDDIGLLRRCATSAHVGLRRFAAHSPHLPADLVARLAADDDFAVRLLLSEHHPDPPGELLLAMALESPFFTSLDRVGHPNFPCAGLARLAGSADATARALALRDPALTAGLVERLSRDPDAAVRAAAARDERLPVPRLLELLDDPDAAGSAARNPGLPESAMKRILYDVAII
;
A
#
# COMPACT_ATOMS: atom_id res chain seq x y z
N MET A 1 13.19 -7.78 20.32
CA MET A 1 14.24 -8.12 19.31
C MET A 1 13.94 -9.28 18.36
N ARG A 2 13.29 -10.38 18.78
CA ARG A 2 13.03 -11.56 17.92
C ARG A 2 12.39 -11.24 16.56
N ASN A 3 11.39 -10.36 16.54
CA ASN A 3 10.78 -9.86 15.31
C ASN A 3 11.79 -9.20 14.38
N ALA A 4 12.64 -8.33 14.93
CA ALA A 4 13.65 -7.62 14.14
C ALA A 4 14.68 -8.59 13.55
N LEU A 5 15.17 -9.55 14.34
CA LEU A 5 16.08 -10.61 13.88
C LEU A 5 15.48 -11.41 12.71
N LEU A 6 14.27 -11.94 12.84
CA LEU A 6 13.67 -12.81 11.81
C LEU A 6 13.29 -12.05 10.52
N ARG A 7 13.16 -10.72 10.57
CA ARG A 7 12.97 -9.83 9.42
C ARG A 7 14.28 -9.44 8.70
N ARG A 8 15.44 -9.89 9.18
CA ARG A 8 16.74 -9.64 8.52
C ARG A 8 16.89 -10.60 7.34
N GLU A 9 17.36 -10.08 6.21
CA GLU A 9 17.77 -10.92 5.08
C GLU A 9 19.06 -11.67 5.42
N GLY A 10 19.21 -12.91 4.95
CA GLY A 10 20.41 -13.72 5.22
C GLY A 10 20.50 -14.22 6.67
N VAL A 11 19.38 -14.35 7.37
CA VAL A 11 19.31 -15.13 8.61
C VAL A 11 19.57 -16.61 8.27
N PRO A 12 20.49 -17.30 8.98
CA PRO A 12 20.78 -18.70 8.68
C PRO A 12 19.55 -19.61 8.83
N ASP A 13 19.39 -20.61 7.95
CA ASP A 13 18.27 -21.55 7.97
C ASP A 13 18.07 -22.23 9.33
N ALA A 14 19.17 -22.52 10.05
CA ALA A 14 19.14 -23.09 11.40
C ALA A 14 18.39 -22.21 12.42
N VAL A 15 18.44 -20.89 12.25
CA VAL A 15 17.73 -19.91 13.11
C VAL A 15 16.23 -19.94 12.79
N TYR A 16 15.84 -20.04 11.50
CA TYR A 16 14.44 -20.21 11.10
C TYR A 16 13.86 -21.56 11.55
N GLU A 17 14.63 -22.65 11.43
CA GLU A 17 14.25 -23.97 11.94
C GLU A 17 14.02 -23.95 13.46
N ALA A 18 14.91 -23.29 14.21
CA ALA A 18 14.77 -23.13 15.65
C ALA A 18 13.52 -22.31 16.01
N ALA A 19 13.28 -21.20 15.31
CA ALA A 19 12.11 -20.34 15.53
C ALA A 19 10.78 -21.04 15.15
N ALA A 20 10.76 -21.87 14.11
CA ALA A 20 9.58 -22.62 13.68
C ALA A 20 9.19 -23.75 14.65
N ARG A 21 10.14 -24.25 15.45
CA ARG A 21 9.91 -25.27 16.50
C ARG A 21 9.78 -24.66 17.89
N HIS A 22 9.76 -23.33 17.99
CA HIS A 22 9.78 -22.64 19.27
C HIS A 22 8.45 -22.89 20.04
N PRO A 23 8.50 -23.12 21.36
CA PRO A 23 7.30 -23.41 22.16
C PRO A 23 6.30 -22.23 22.17
N ASP A 24 6.80 -21.00 22.20
CA ASP A 24 5.96 -19.80 22.10
C ASP A 24 5.42 -19.61 20.65
N PRO A 25 4.08 -19.66 20.45
CA PRO A 25 3.47 -19.49 19.14
C PRO A 25 3.71 -18.11 18.54
N ARG A 26 3.99 -17.07 19.34
CA ARG A 26 4.33 -15.74 18.81
C ARG A 26 5.62 -15.78 18.00
N THR A 27 6.58 -16.61 18.43
CA THR A 27 7.85 -16.80 17.72
C THR A 27 7.65 -17.59 16.42
N ARG A 28 6.83 -18.65 16.43
CA ARG A 28 6.47 -19.39 15.19
C ARG A 28 5.72 -18.52 14.20
N ARG A 29 4.79 -17.68 14.68
CA ARG A 29 4.07 -16.69 13.86
C ARG A 29 5.00 -15.72 13.14
N LEU A 30 6.10 -15.30 13.78
CA LEU A 30 7.10 -14.44 13.12
C LEU A 30 7.74 -15.14 11.92
N VAL A 31 7.95 -16.46 11.96
CA VAL A 31 8.45 -17.22 10.81
C VAL A 31 7.43 -17.26 9.68
N ALA A 32 6.13 -17.37 10.01
CA ALA A 32 5.06 -17.34 9.02
C ALA A 32 4.96 -16.00 8.28
N THR A 33 5.07 -14.88 9.01
CA THR A 33 4.94 -13.53 8.43
C THR A 33 6.23 -13.01 7.79
N THR A 34 7.38 -13.60 8.06
CA THR A 34 8.67 -13.18 7.50
C THR A 34 8.89 -13.79 6.13
N GLY A 35 8.95 -12.94 5.10
CA GLY A 35 9.04 -13.37 3.70
C GLY A 35 10.36 -14.08 3.33
N HIS A 36 11.42 -13.87 4.12
CA HIS A 36 12.74 -14.47 3.92
C HIS A 36 12.86 -15.89 4.49
N ALA A 37 11.91 -16.35 5.31
CA ALA A 37 11.95 -17.71 5.83
C ALA A 37 11.82 -18.73 4.67
N PRO A 38 12.63 -19.82 4.65
CA PRO A 38 12.56 -20.81 3.59
C PRO A 38 11.15 -21.37 3.40
N VAL A 39 10.73 -21.52 2.14
CA VAL A 39 9.38 -22.02 1.80
C VAL A 39 9.05 -23.35 2.50
N PRO A 40 9.95 -24.34 2.59
CA PRO A 40 9.67 -25.58 3.34
C PRO A 40 9.43 -25.37 4.84
N VAL A 41 10.05 -24.36 5.45
CA VAL A 41 9.82 -24.00 6.86
C VAL A 41 8.44 -23.39 7.03
N ARG A 42 8.08 -22.41 6.18
CA ARG A 42 6.76 -21.78 6.20
C ARG A 42 5.63 -22.77 5.88
N ALA A 43 5.84 -23.67 4.92
CA ALA A 43 4.84 -24.65 4.50
C ALA A 43 4.45 -25.63 5.62
N ARG A 44 5.37 -25.97 6.53
CA ARG A 44 5.07 -26.81 7.72
C ARG A 44 4.18 -26.10 8.74
N LEU A 45 4.28 -24.77 8.83
CA LEU A 45 3.45 -23.98 9.74
C LEU A 45 1.98 -23.90 9.29
N ALA A 46 1.64 -24.37 8.09
CA ALA A 46 0.26 -24.56 7.66
C ALA A 46 -0.48 -25.63 8.48
N ASP A 47 0.25 -26.51 9.18
CA ASP A 47 -0.32 -27.51 10.09
C ASP A 47 -0.09 -27.15 11.57
N ASP A 48 0.23 -25.89 11.87
CA ASP A 48 0.49 -25.46 13.26
C ASP A 48 -0.78 -25.64 14.12
N PRO A 49 -0.65 -26.15 15.36
CA PRO A 49 -1.80 -26.29 16.26
C PRO A 49 -2.47 -24.95 16.58
N ASP A 50 -1.74 -23.83 16.53
CA ASP A 50 -2.28 -22.51 16.78
C ASP A 50 -2.89 -21.90 15.50
N PRO A 51 -4.22 -21.64 15.43
CA PRO A 51 -4.86 -21.03 14.27
C PRO A 51 -4.30 -19.64 13.92
N VAL A 52 -3.76 -18.90 14.89
CA VAL A 52 -3.15 -17.60 14.66
C VAL A 52 -1.85 -17.74 13.84
N VAL A 53 -1.12 -18.84 14.02
CA VAL A 53 0.06 -19.15 13.21
C VAL A 53 -0.37 -19.55 11.80
N ARG A 54 -1.35 -20.45 11.65
CA ARG A 54 -1.88 -20.85 10.34
C ARG A 54 -2.44 -19.65 9.55
N ARG A 55 -3.17 -18.76 10.21
CA ARG A 55 -3.67 -17.50 9.63
C ARG A 55 -2.53 -16.60 9.14
N ALA A 56 -1.43 -16.53 9.90
CA ALA A 56 -0.25 -15.77 9.48
C ALA A 56 0.49 -16.40 8.29
N VAL A 57 0.38 -17.72 8.09
CA VAL A 57 0.89 -18.41 6.88
C VAL A 57 0.01 -18.12 5.68
N ALA A 58 -1.31 -18.08 5.88
CA ALA A 58 -2.30 -17.78 4.85
C ALA A 58 -2.24 -16.33 4.36
N ALA A 59 -2.05 -15.39 5.28
CA ALA A 59 -1.92 -13.98 4.94
C ALA A 59 -0.72 -13.75 4.00
N ALA A 60 -0.89 -12.85 3.02
CA ALA A 60 0.25 -12.33 2.27
C ALA A 60 1.27 -11.73 3.27
N PRO A 61 2.56 -12.10 3.19
CA PRO A 61 3.54 -11.63 4.16
C PRO A 61 3.61 -10.10 4.17
N GLU A 62 3.75 -9.50 5.34
CA GLU A 62 3.71 -8.04 5.59
C GLU A 62 4.86 -7.24 4.93
N HIS A 63 5.61 -7.82 4.00
CA HIS A 63 6.87 -7.28 3.50
C HIS A 63 6.74 -6.61 2.13
N ARG A 64 7.50 -5.51 1.95
CA ARG A 64 7.65 -4.78 0.69
C ARG A 64 8.18 -5.64 -0.46
N GLU A 65 8.89 -6.71 -0.14
CA GLU A 65 9.34 -7.69 -1.13
C GLU A 65 8.39 -8.90 -1.11
N PRO A 66 7.82 -9.28 -2.28
CA PRO A 66 6.92 -10.41 -2.36
C PRO A 66 7.68 -11.68 -1.98
N ALA A 67 7.31 -12.28 -0.85
CA ALA A 67 7.88 -13.56 -0.46
C ALA A 67 7.60 -14.61 -1.54
N LYS A 68 8.48 -15.60 -1.64
CA LYS A 68 8.22 -16.74 -2.52
C LYS A 68 6.86 -17.36 -2.18
N PRO A 69 5.99 -17.59 -3.16
CA PRO A 69 4.65 -18.11 -2.92
C PRO A 69 4.72 -19.51 -2.32
N LEU A 70 3.72 -19.83 -1.49
CA LEU A 70 3.56 -21.20 -0.98
C LEU A 70 3.14 -22.13 -2.13
N PRO A 71 3.54 -23.41 -2.09
CA PRO A 71 3.06 -24.43 -3.01
C PRO A 71 1.52 -24.50 -3.07
N GLY A 72 0.97 -24.82 -4.25
CA GLY A 72 -0.48 -24.83 -4.47
C GLY A 72 -1.24 -25.84 -3.60
N ASP A 73 -0.63 -26.96 -3.24
CA ASP A 73 -1.18 -27.96 -2.31
C ASP A 73 -1.26 -27.42 -0.87
N VAL A 74 -0.31 -26.60 -0.44
CA VAL A 74 -0.34 -25.91 0.86
C VAL A 74 -1.48 -24.90 0.88
N LEU A 75 -1.64 -24.12 -0.20
CA LEU A 75 -2.73 -23.15 -0.33
C LEU A 75 -4.11 -23.84 -0.35
N ALA A 76 -4.24 -24.97 -1.03
CA ALA A 76 -5.47 -25.76 -1.05
C ALA A 76 -5.84 -26.31 0.34
N ARG A 77 -4.83 -26.76 1.13
CA ARG A 77 -5.05 -27.17 2.52
C ARG A 77 -5.52 -26.02 3.41
N LEU A 78 -4.89 -24.85 3.30
CA LEU A 78 -5.31 -23.65 4.04
C LEU A 78 -6.72 -23.20 3.63
N ALA A 79 -7.10 -23.37 2.36
CA ALA A 79 -8.46 -23.06 1.89
C ALA A 79 -9.51 -24.05 2.42
N ALA A 80 -9.08 -25.21 2.91
CA ALA A 80 -9.93 -26.18 3.60
C ALA A 80 -9.75 -26.13 5.14
N ASP A 81 -9.07 -25.12 5.68
CA ASP A 81 -8.84 -25.01 7.13
C ASP A 81 -10.18 -24.90 7.87
N PRO A 82 -10.34 -25.58 9.03
CA PRO A 82 -11.56 -25.47 9.82
C PRO A 82 -11.84 -24.04 10.31
N ASP A 83 -10.83 -23.20 10.48
CA ASP A 83 -10.98 -21.81 10.92
C ASP A 83 -11.25 -20.87 9.73
N ALA A 84 -12.44 -20.25 9.72
CA ALA A 84 -12.84 -19.29 8.69
C ALA A 84 -11.90 -18.08 8.61
N GLN A 85 -11.23 -17.69 9.70
CA GLN A 85 -10.26 -16.59 9.68
C GLN A 85 -8.99 -16.95 8.91
N VAL A 86 -8.61 -18.24 8.86
CA VAL A 86 -7.48 -18.71 8.05
C VAL A 86 -7.86 -18.68 6.58
N ARG A 87 -9.08 -19.12 6.24
CA ARG A 87 -9.60 -19.08 4.86
C ARG A 87 -9.79 -17.65 4.35
N ASP A 88 -10.33 -16.75 5.18
CA ASP A 88 -10.46 -15.31 4.92
C ASP A 88 -9.10 -14.68 4.62
N ALA A 89 -8.08 -14.98 5.43
CA ALA A 89 -6.72 -14.43 5.25
C ALA A 89 -6.06 -14.85 3.92
N LEU A 90 -6.47 -15.96 3.29
CA LEU A 90 -5.99 -16.33 1.96
C LEU A 90 -6.51 -15.40 0.86
N CYS A 91 -7.66 -14.76 1.05
CA CYS A 91 -8.31 -13.97 0.00
C CYS A 91 -7.45 -12.78 -0.45
N ASP A 92 -6.56 -12.28 0.41
CA ASP A 92 -5.62 -11.20 0.08
C ASP A 92 -4.39 -11.68 -0.73
N ASN A 93 -4.25 -12.98 -0.96
CA ASN A 93 -3.12 -13.53 -1.71
C ASN A 93 -3.38 -13.42 -3.23
N ALA A 94 -2.73 -12.44 -3.86
CA ALA A 94 -2.83 -12.18 -5.30
C ALA A 94 -2.46 -13.39 -6.18
N ALA A 95 -1.61 -14.30 -5.69
CA ALA A 95 -1.12 -15.47 -6.42
C ALA A 95 -1.93 -16.75 -6.19
N LEU A 96 -3.13 -16.66 -5.60
CA LEU A 96 -4.01 -17.84 -5.45
C LEU A 96 -4.31 -18.50 -6.80
N PRO A 97 -4.14 -19.83 -6.92
CA PRO A 97 -4.62 -20.58 -8.07
C PRO A 97 -6.13 -20.37 -8.25
N ALA A 98 -6.59 -20.23 -9.50
CA ALA A 98 -7.99 -19.95 -9.81
C ALA A 98 -8.97 -20.96 -9.18
N GLY A 99 -8.61 -22.26 -9.14
CA GLY A 99 -9.43 -23.30 -8.50
C GLY A 99 -9.56 -23.13 -6.98
N VAL A 100 -8.50 -22.66 -6.30
CA VAL A 100 -8.54 -22.37 -4.86
C VAL A 100 -9.41 -21.14 -4.59
N ARG A 101 -9.28 -20.10 -5.41
CA ARG A 101 -10.10 -18.89 -5.28
C ARG A 101 -11.58 -19.16 -5.56
N ALA A 102 -11.89 -20.00 -6.55
CA ALA A 102 -13.26 -20.46 -6.83
C ALA A 102 -13.86 -21.23 -5.64
N ALA A 103 -13.07 -22.08 -4.97
CA ALA A 103 -13.52 -22.77 -3.76
C ALA A 103 -13.83 -21.80 -2.61
N LEU A 104 -13.01 -20.76 -2.40
CA LEU A 104 -13.28 -19.71 -1.41
C LEU A 104 -14.49 -18.84 -1.78
N ALA A 105 -14.75 -18.61 -3.07
CA ALA A 105 -15.96 -17.92 -3.53
C ALA A 105 -17.25 -18.74 -3.26
N ALA A 106 -17.14 -20.05 -3.03
CA ALA A 106 -18.23 -20.95 -2.63
C ALA A 106 -18.16 -21.36 -1.15
N ASP A 107 -17.35 -20.67 -0.33
CA ASP A 107 -17.15 -20.98 1.09
C ASP A 107 -18.48 -20.93 1.89
N PRO A 108 -18.68 -21.78 2.91
CA PRO A 108 -19.83 -21.67 3.80
C PRO A 108 -19.93 -20.29 4.50
N ASP A 109 -18.81 -19.63 4.78
CA ASP A 109 -18.77 -18.32 5.43
C ASP A 109 -18.91 -17.18 4.42
N ALA A 110 -19.92 -16.32 4.60
CA ALA A 110 -20.20 -15.20 3.70
C ALA A 110 -19.05 -14.18 3.63
N LYS A 111 -18.28 -14.00 4.72
CA LYS A 111 -17.14 -13.10 4.75
C LYS A 111 -16.02 -13.61 3.83
N VAL A 112 -15.77 -14.92 3.84
CA VAL A 112 -14.77 -15.56 2.97
C VAL A 112 -15.20 -15.44 1.51
N ARG A 113 -16.48 -15.69 1.19
CA ARG A 113 -17.01 -15.51 -0.18
C ARG A 113 -16.84 -14.07 -0.65
N LEU A 114 -17.19 -13.09 0.19
CA LEU A 114 -17.04 -11.67 -0.11
C LEU A 114 -15.57 -11.29 -0.35
N GLY A 115 -14.66 -11.73 0.52
CA GLY A 115 -13.22 -11.49 0.40
C GLY A 115 -12.64 -12.08 -0.89
N ALA A 116 -13.02 -13.31 -1.22
CA ALA A 116 -12.56 -14.01 -2.42
C ALA A 116 -12.99 -13.32 -3.72
N LEU A 117 -14.20 -12.74 -3.75
CA LEU A 117 -14.71 -11.97 -4.89
C LEU A 117 -14.09 -10.57 -4.97
N TRP A 118 -13.91 -9.91 -3.82
CA TRP A 118 -13.45 -8.53 -3.76
C TRP A 118 -12.04 -8.35 -4.34
N SER A 119 -11.15 -9.32 -4.11
CA SER A 119 -9.78 -9.30 -4.60
C SER A 119 -9.60 -9.98 -5.96
N TRP A 120 -10.68 -10.40 -6.62
CA TRP A 120 -10.66 -11.05 -7.93
C TRP A 120 -10.93 -10.04 -9.04
N PRO A 121 -9.92 -9.64 -9.84
CA PRO A 121 -10.12 -8.62 -10.87
C PRO A 121 -11.13 -9.04 -11.94
N GLU A 122 -11.02 -10.29 -12.40
CA GLU A 122 -11.88 -10.85 -13.45
C GLU A 122 -12.34 -12.27 -13.04
N PRO A 123 -13.37 -12.38 -12.18
CA PRO A 123 -13.96 -13.66 -11.85
C PRO A 123 -14.72 -14.24 -13.06
N PRO A 124 -14.68 -15.58 -13.28
CA PRO A 124 -15.50 -16.23 -14.30
C PRO A 124 -16.99 -15.94 -14.13
N ASP A 125 -17.73 -15.89 -15.24
CA ASP A 125 -19.17 -15.59 -15.22
C ASP A 125 -19.96 -16.56 -14.34
N GLU A 126 -19.62 -17.84 -14.37
CA GLU A 126 -20.25 -18.86 -13.53
C GLU A 126 -20.16 -18.54 -12.02
N VAL A 127 -19.03 -17.96 -11.58
CA VAL A 127 -18.81 -17.56 -10.17
C VAL A 127 -19.62 -16.31 -9.84
N VAL A 128 -19.63 -15.33 -10.75
CA VAL A 128 -20.42 -14.10 -10.57
C VAL A 128 -21.93 -14.42 -10.55
N ASP A 129 -22.38 -15.30 -11.43
CA ASP A 129 -23.78 -15.71 -11.55
C ASP A 129 -24.25 -16.45 -10.30
N ALA A 130 -23.44 -17.37 -9.76
CA ALA A 130 -23.74 -18.00 -8.47
C ALA A 130 -23.81 -16.97 -7.34
N ALA A 131 -22.93 -15.96 -7.34
CA ALA A 131 -22.89 -14.92 -6.31
C ALA A 131 -24.04 -13.89 -6.42
N LEU A 132 -24.69 -13.75 -7.59
CA LEU A 132 -25.88 -12.93 -7.76
C LEU A 132 -27.09 -13.48 -6.97
N ASP A 133 -27.13 -14.80 -6.81
CA ASP A 133 -28.16 -15.52 -6.04
C ASP A 133 -27.72 -15.85 -4.59
N ASP A 134 -26.59 -15.30 -4.13
CA ASP A 134 -26.04 -15.58 -2.81
C ASP A 134 -27.04 -15.22 -1.69
N PRO A 135 -27.17 -16.00 -0.60
CA PRO A 135 -28.04 -15.62 0.53
C PRO A 135 -27.61 -14.31 1.22
N ASP A 136 -26.33 -13.96 1.21
CA ASP A 136 -25.81 -12.74 1.82
C ASP A 136 -25.97 -11.51 0.90
N PRO A 137 -26.63 -10.44 1.36
CA PRO A 137 -26.87 -9.25 0.55
C PRO A 137 -25.60 -8.48 0.14
N ALA A 138 -24.52 -8.55 0.94
CA ALA A 138 -23.27 -7.89 0.60
C ALA A 138 -22.56 -8.61 -0.53
N VAL A 139 -22.59 -9.95 -0.53
CA VAL A 139 -22.07 -10.78 -1.63
C VAL A 139 -22.85 -10.51 -2.92
N ARG A 140 -24.19 -10.51 -2.87
CA ARG A 140 -25.02 -10.15 -4.04
C ARG A 140 -24.71 -8.76 -4.57
N ARG A 141 -24.55 -7.77 -3.69
CA ARG A 141 -24.25 -6.38 -4.08
C ARG A 141 -22.89 -6.27 -4.76
N LEU A 142 -21.87 -6.98 -4.27
CA LEU A 142 -20.56 -7.05 -4.92
C LEU A 142 -20.65 -7.76 -6.29
N ALA A 143 -21.39 -8.86 -6.37
CA ALA A 143 -21.61 -9.58 -7.64
C ALA A 143 -22.29 -8.69 -8.69
N MET A 144 -23.31 -7.90 -8.30
CA MET A 144 -23.92 -6.89 -9.18
C MET A 144 -22.89 -5.87 -9.65
N ARG A 145 -22.01 -5.36 -8.76
CA ARG A 145 -20.95 -4.42 -9.14
C ARG A 145 -20.00 -5.02 -10.17
N LEU A 146 -19.57 -6.27 -9.97
CA LEU A 146 -18.70 -6.98 -10.91
C LEU A 146 -19.40 -7.26 -12.25
N ALA A 147 -20.71 -7.56 -12.22
CA ALA A 147 -21.51 -7.82 -13.42
C ALA A 147 -21.80 -6.54 -14.23
N CYS A 148 -22.04 -5.40 -13.58
CA CYS A 148 -22.48 -4.14 -14.19
C CYS A 148 -21.62 -3.67 -15.38
N HIS A 149 -20.32 -3.97 -15.37
CA HIS A 149 -19.43 -3.57 -16.47
C HIS A 149 -19.78 -4.28 -17.79
N ARG A 150 -20.22 -5.54 -17.72
CA ARG A 150 -20.55 -6.37 -18.89
C ARG A 150 -22.07 -6.50 -19.11
N ARG A 151 -22.86 -6.23 -18.07
CA ARG A 151 -24.32 -6.42 -18.00
C ARG A 151 -24.98 -5.18 -17.40
N PRO A 152 -25.22 -4.12 -18.19
CA PRO A 152 -25.75 -2.84 -17.72
C PRO A 152 -27.11 -2.92 -17.03
N GLU A 153 -27.89 -3.99 -17.26
CA GLU A 153 -29.16 -4.25 -16.60
C GLU A 153 -29.05 -4.34 -15.07
N PHE A 154 -27.85 -4.63 -14.52
CA PHE A 154 -27.61 -4.64 -13.08
C PHE A 154 -27.38 -3.25 -12.47
N ALA A 155 -27.25 -2.18 -13.27
CA ALA A 155 -27.00 -0.84 -12.76
C ALA A 155 -28.15 -0.31 -11.89
N ALA A 156 -29.41 -0.46 -12.34
CA ALA A 156 -30.57 -0.01 -11.57
C ALA A 156 -30.76 -0.79 -10.25
N PRO A 157 -30.71 -2.14 -10.23
CA PRO A 157 -30.70 -2.91 -8.98
C PRO A 157 -29.55 -2.56 -8.04
N LEU A 158 -28.34 -2.30 -8.58
CA LEU A 158 -27.18 -1.93 -7.77
C LEU A 158 -27.35 -0.56 -7.11
N LEU A 159 -27.87 0.43 -7.84
CA LEU A 159 -28.20 1.75 -7.31
C LEU A 159 -29.28 1.66 -6.22
N ALA A 160 -30.26 0.78 -6.37
CA ALA A 160 -31.37 0.61 -5.42
C ALA A 160 -31.01 -0.21 -4.17
N SER A 161 -30.00 -1.10 -4.23
CA SER A 161 -29.68 -2.04 -3.14
C SER A 161 -28.85 -1.44 -1.98
N GLY A 162 -28.59 -0.12 -1.98
CA GLY A 162 -27.77 0.53 -0.96
C GLY A 162 -27.44 1.98 -1.30
N PRO A 163 -26.46 2.60 -0.63
CA PRO A 163 -26.11 4.00 -0.89
C PRO A 163 -25.62 4.20 -2.33
N ALA A 164 -26.35 5.00 -3.11
CA ALA A 164 -26.03 5.29 -4.51
C ALA A 164 -24.65 5.95 -4.66
N CYS A 165 -24.25 6.80 -3.71
CA CYS A 165 -22.93 7.45 -3.68
C CYS A 165 -21.75 6.47 -3.72
N ALA A 166 -21.92 5.22 -3.28
CA ALA A 166 -20.86 4.21 -3.27
C ALA A 166 -20.56 3.61 -4.66
N VAL A 167 -21.47 3.79 -5.64
CA VAL A 167 -21.40 3.13 -6.96
C VAL A 167 -21.71 4.08 -8.13
N ALA A 168 -22.33 5.23 -7.88
CA ALA A 168 -22.79 6.15 -8.90
C ALA A 168 -21.68 6.71 -9.78
N SER A 169 -20.42 6.72 -9.34
CA SER A 169 -19.28 7.18 -10.14
C SER A 169 -18.76 6.14 -11.16
N THR A 170 -19.21 4.89 -11.07
CA THR A 170 -18.61 3.76 -11.81
C THR A 170 -19.63 3.00 -12.66
N VAL A 171 -20.91 3.05 -12.30
CA VAL A 171 -21.97 2.37 -13.05
C VAL A 171 -22.36 3.13 -14.32
N PRO A 172 -22.76 2.43 -15.40
CA PRO A 172 -23.41 3.09 -16.52
C PRO A 172 -24.74 3.69 -16.07
N LEU A 173 -24.98 4.96 -16.42
CA LEU A 173 -26.21 5.68 -16.07
C LEU A 173 -27.03 5.96 -17.31
N ASP A 174 -28.32 5.67 -17.26
CA ASP A 174 -29.27 6.22 -18.22
C ASP A 174 -29.62 7.68 -17.90
N ALA A 175 -30.30 8.35 -18.83
CA ALA A 175 -30.64 9.77 -18.69
C ALA A 175 -31.65 10.06 -17.56
N GLY A 176 -32.44 9.08 -17.13
CA GLY A 176 -33.35 9.21 -15.99
C GLY A 176 -32.58 9.13 -14.67
N GLN A 177 -31.78 8.09 -14.52
CA GLN A 177 -30.91 7.84 -13.36
C GLN A 177 -29.94 9.00 -13.14
N ALA A 178 -29.29 9.50 -14.21
CA ALA A 178 -28.38 10.64 -14.11
C ALA A 178 -29.08 11.89 -13.56
N ARG A 179 -30.31 12.20 -14.03
CA ARG A 179 -31.10 13.34 -13.55
C ARG A 179 -31.54 13.17 -12.10
N GLU A 180 -31.92 11.97 -11.71
CA GLU A 180 -32.32 11.67 -10.33
C GLU A 180 -31.12 11.86 -9.38
N LEU A 181 -29.97 11.28 -9.71
CA LEU A 181 -28.75 11.42 -8.90
C LEU A 181 -28.28 12.87 -8.79
N CYS A 182 -28.40 13.68 -9.85
CA CYS A 182 -28.08 15.12 -9.81
C CYS A 182 -29.03 15.94 -8.94
N ARG A 183 -30.22 15.41 -8.62
CA ARG A 183 -31.22 16.07 -7.76
C ARG A 183 -31.28 15.47 -6.36
N ASP A 184 -30.45 14.48 -6.06
CA ASP A 184 -30.43 13.84 -4.75
C ASP A 184 -30.11 14.89 -3.66
N PRO A 185 -30.87 14.92 -2.55
CA PRO A 185 -30.62 15.87 -1.47
C PRO A 185 -29.23 15.72 -0.85
N ARG A 186 -28.63 14.53 -0.92
CA ARG A 186 -27.31 14.22 -0.37
C ARG A 186 -26.19 14.71 -1.29
N PRO A 187 -25.32 15.62 -0.84
CA PRO A 187 -24.24 16.12 -1.67
C PRO A 187 -23.23 15.05 -2.09
N GLU A 188 -23.00 14.01 -1.26
CA GLU A 188 -22.13 12.88 -1.60
C GLU A 188 -22.64 12.07 -2.80
N THR A 189 -23.96 11.97 -2.99
CA THR A 189 -24.56 11.32 -4.16
C THR A 189 -24.37 12.18 -5.41
N ARG A 190 -24.59 13.50 -5.30
CA ARG A 190 -24.38 14.44 -6.40
C ARG A 190 -22.91 14.51 -6.81
N ALA A 191 -21.98 14.45 -5.86
CA ALA A 191 -20.54 14.42 -6.12
C ALA A 191 -20.13 13.12 -6.82
N ALA A 192 -20.70 11.97 -6.42
CA ALA A 192 -20.47 10.71 -7.11
C ALA A 192 -21.01 10.73 -8.55
N ALA A 193 -22.18 11.36 -8.79
CA ALA A 193 -22.72 11.58 -10.13
C ALA A 193 -21.83 12.51 -10.97
N ALA A 194 -21.34 13.60 -10.39
CA ALA A 194 -20.39 14.51 -11.03
C ALA A 194 -19.09 13.82 -11.45
N ALA A 195 -18.62 12.85 -10.65
CA ALA A 195 -17.44 12.05 -10.95
C ALA A 195 -17.66 10.94 -11.99
N ASN A 196 -18.91 10.65 -12.38
CA ASN A 196 -19.22 9.62 -13.37
C ASN A 196 -18.80 10.09 -14.78
N PRO A 197 -17.91 9.37 -15.49
CA PRO A 197 -17.42 9.78 -16.80
C PRO A 197 -18.51 9.87 -17.88
N HIS A 198 -19.65 9.17 -17.69
CA HIS A 198 -20.78 9.14 -18.61
C HIS A 198 -21.88 10.16 -18.30
N LEU A 199 -21.67 11.06 -17.33
CA LEU A 199 -22.65 12.11 -17.03
C LEU A 199 -22.88 13.02 -18.26
N PRO A 200 -24.13 13.24 -18.70
CA PRO A 200 -24.46 14.13 -19.81
C PRO A 200 -23.92 15.57 -19.63
N PRO A 201 -23.40 16.23 -20.68
CA PRO A 201 -22.79 17.57 -20.58
C PRO A 201 -23.73 18.66 -20.01
N ASP A 202 -25.03 18.57 -20.27
CA ASP A 202 -26.01 19.50 -19.69
C ASP A 202 -26.08 19.38 -18.16
N LEU A 203 -25.99 18.16 -17.63
CA LEU A 203 -25.96 17.91 -16.19
C LEU A 203 -24.62 18.27 -15.55
N VAL A 204 -23.51 18.12 -16.28
CA VAL A 204 -22.19 18.64 -15.84
C VAL A 204 -22.27 20.15 -15.63
N GLY A 205 -22.89 20.88 -16.57
CA GLY A 205 -23.11 22.32 -16.45
C GLY A 205 -23.99 22.71 -15.26
N VAL A 206 -24.99 21.91 -14.92
CA VAL A 206 -25.82 22.12 -13.72
C VAL A 206 -25.00 21.93 -12.44
N LEU A 207 -24.22 20.84 -12.33
CA LEU A 207 -23.44 20.54 -11.13
C LEU A 207 -22.22 21.45 -10.95
N ALA A 208 -21.75 22.12 -12.01
CA ALA A 208 -20.70 23.14 -11.93
C ALA A 208 -21.09 24.33 -11.01
N ALA A 209 -22.40 24.61 -10.88
CA ALA A 209 -22.95 25.63 -10.00
C ALA A 209 -23.61 25.06 -8.74
N ASP A 210 -23.33 23.79 -8.39
CA ASP A 210 -23.91 23.15 -7.21
C ASP A 210 -23.54 23.94 -5.93
N PRO A 211 -24.48 24.11 -4.97
CA PRO A 211 -24.18 24.81 -3.73
C PRO A 211 -23.07 24.14 -2.91
N GLU A 212 -22.86 22.83 -3.03
CA GLU A 212 -21.85 22.10 -2.27
C GLU A 212 -20.45 22.18 -2.93
N PRO A 213 -19.41 22.65 -2.22
CA PRO A 213 -18.04 22.70 -2.75
C PRO A 213 -17.50 21.34 -3.22
N ALA A 214 -17.83 20.25 -2.52
CA ALA A 214 -17.39 18.90 -2.90
C ALA A 214 -17.94 18.45 -4.27
N VAL A 215 -19.16 18.88 -4.62
CA VAL A 215 -19.76 18.58 -5.94
C VAL A 215 -19.08 19.40 -7.02
N ARG A 216 -18.85 20.71 -6.77
CA ARG A 216 -18.11 21.58 -7.70
C ARG A 216 -16.68 21.08 -7.95
N LEU A 217 -16.00 20.61 -6.90
CA LEU A 217 -14.68 19.98 -7.00
C LEU A 217 -14.71 18.69 -7.83
N ALA A 218 -15.73 17.84 -7.67
CA ALA A 218 -15.86 16.65 -8.49
C ALA A 218 -16.05 17.00 -9.98
N VAL A 219 -16.81 18.07 -10.30
CA VAL A 219 -16.93 18.59 -11.66
C VAL A 219 -15.62 19.17 -12.17
N SER A 220 -14.91 19.97 -11.35
CA SER A 220 -13.65 20.62 -11.77
C SER A 220 -12.51 19.63 -12.05
N LEU A 221 -12.62 18.37 -11.64
CA LEU A 221 -11.66 17.28 -11.89
C LEU A 221 -11.95 16.48 -13.17
N ARG A 222 -13.05 16.78 -13.88
CA ARG A 222 -13.48 16.01 -15.06
C ARG A 222 -12.62 16.22 -16.29
N PRO A 223 -12.07 15.20 -16.96
CA PRO A 223 -11.01 15.35 -17.96
C PRO A 223 -11.43 16.04 -19.27
N GLU A 224 -12.74 16.20 -19.52
CA GLU A 224 -13.28 16.83 -20.73
C GLU A 224 -13.34 18.36 -20.65
N LEU A 225 -13.29 18.93 -19.45
CA LEU A 225 -13.29 20.39 -19.28
C LEU A 225 -11.97 21.03 -19.75
N THR A 226 -12.08 22.15 -20.45
CA THR A 226 -10.97 23.07 -20.73
C THR A 226 -10.51 23.79 -19.46
N GLU A 227 -9.32 24.40 -19.49
CA GLU A 227 -8.81 25.17 -18.34
C GLU A 227 -9.70 26.39 -18.06
N GLU A 228 -10.26 27.02 -19.09
CA GLU A 228 -11.19 28.14 -18.96
C GLU A 228 -12.50 27.71 -18.29
N GLN A 229 -13.06 26.56 -18.68
CA GLN A 229 -14.25 26.00 -18.05
C GLN A 229 -13.99 25.61 -16.59
N ARG A 230 -12.81 25.05 -16.27
CA ARG A 230 -12.44 24.75 -14.88
C ARG A 230 -12.32 26.03 -14.05
N ALA A 231 -11.62 27.04 -14.57
CA ALA A 231 -11.42 28.30 -13.88
C ALA A 231 -12.73 29.06 -13.59
N ALA A 232 -13.80 28.79 -14.35
CA ALA A 232 -15.13 29.33 -14.11
C ALA A 232 -15.88 28.63 -12.96
N ILE A 233 -15.40 27.48 -12.47
CA ILE A 233 -16.00 26.75 -11.36
C ILE A 233 -15.35 27.22 -10.05
N ASP A 234 -16.17 27.59 -9.08
CA ASP A 234 -15.71 27.96 -7.73
C ASP A 234 -15.34 26.71 -6.92
N TYR A 235 -14.22 26.07 -7.23
CA TYR A 235 -13.69 24.93 -6.48
C TYR A 235 -12.53 25.35 -5.57
N HIS A 236 -12.29 24.56 -4.53
CA HIS A 236 -11.14 24.72 -3.65
C HIS A 236 -10.38 23.40 -3.49
N VAL A 237 -9.05 23.47 -3.48
CA VAL A 237 -8.17 22.38 -3.07
C VAL A 237 -7.12 22.95 -2.14
N GLY A 238 -7.19 22.56 -0.87
CA GLY A 238 -6.25 22.93 0.16
C GLY A 238 -4.92 22.15 0.10
N PRO A 239 -3.89 22.64 0.79
CA PRO A 239 -2.59 21.97 0.87
C PRO A 239 -2.70 20.57 1.52
N ASP A 240 -3.57 20.41 2.51
CA ASP A 240 -3.76 19.16 3.26
C ASP A 240 -4.88 18.25 2.70
N ASP A 241 -5.59 18.70 1.66
CA ASP A 241 -6.72 17.97 1.09
C ASP A 241 -6.27 16.68 0.41
N ARG A 242 -6.85 15.56 0.83
CA ARG A 242 -6.58 14.25 0.23
C ARG A 242 -7.53 14.00 -0.93
N LEU A 243 -7.02 14.15 -2.14
CA LEU A 243 -7.75 13.83 -3.36
C LEU A 243 -7.35 12.43 -3.85
N ARG A 244 -8.32 11.52 -3.92
CA ARG A 244 -8.12 10.21 -4.53
C ARG A 244 -8.55 10.27 -6.01
N PRO A 245 -7.71 9.79 -6.94
CA PRO A 245 -8.12 9.68 -8.33
C PRO A 245 -9.36 8.77 -8.47
N PRO A 246 -10.38 9.20 -9.24
CA PRO A 246 -11.58 8.41 -9.50
C PRO A 246 -11.27 7.17 -10.36
N GLU A 247 -12.18 6.18 -10.38
CA GLU A 247 -11.97 4.89 -11.07
C GLU A 247 -11.60 5.05 -12.56
N TRP A 248 -12.23 6.00 -13.26
CA TRP A 248 -11.94 6.26 -14.68
C TRP A 248 -10.49 6.69 -14.93
N PHE A 249 -9.82 7.30 -13.95
CA PHE A 249 -8.43 7.73 -14.10
C PHE A 249 -7.51 6.51 -14.17
N TRP A 250 -7.74 5.52 -13.29
CA TRP A 250 -6.98 4.28 -13.24
C TRP A 250 -7.13 3.46 -14.53
N ALA A 251 -8.34 3.44 -15.11
CA ALA A 251 -8.62 2.80 -16.39
C ALA A 251 -7.95 3.48 -17.60
N ARG A 252 -7.36 4.68 -17.42
CA ARG A 252 -6.77 5.49 -18.50
C ARG A 252 -5.32 5.89 -18.23
N LEU A 253 -4.61 5.15 -17.37
CA LEU A 253 -3.20 5.42 -17.10
C LEU A 253 -2.31 5.32 -18.35
N ASP A 254 -2.72 4.57 -19.37
CA ASP A 254 -1.99 4.44 -20.64
C ASP A 254 -2.21 5.64 -21.59
N ASP A 255 -3.15 6.54 -21.30
CA ASP A 255 -3.39 7.75 -22.08
C ASP A 255 -2.39 8.85 -21.71
N ILE A 256 -1.20 8.79 -22.34
CA ILE A 256 -0.14 9.78 -22.13
C ILE A 256 -0.60 11.21 -22.45
N GLY A 257 -1.55 11.38 -23.38
CA GLY A 257 -2.13 12.68 -23.71
C GLY A 257 -2.94 13.26 -22.55
N LEU A 258 -3.75 12.44 -21.90
CA LEU A 258 -4.46 12.79 -20.66
C LEU A 258 -3.49 13.09 -19.53
N LEU A 259 -2.49 12.23 -19.30
CA LEU A 259 -1.49 12.45 -18.24
C LEU A 259 -0.75 13.78 -18.43
N ARG A 260 -0.39 14.11 -19.68
CA ARG A 260 0.23 15.40 -20.02
C ARG A 260 -0.68 16.57 -19.66
N ARG A 261 -1.95 16.54 -20.04
CA ARG A 261 -2.93 17.58 -19.67
C ARG A 261 -3.05 17.72 -18.15
N CYS A 262 -3.15 16.60 -17.42
CA CYS A 262 -3.24 16.62 -15.97
C CYS A 262 -1.98 17.21 -15.31
N ALA A 263 -0.78 16.82 -15.75
CA ALA A 263 0.49 17.29 -15.20
C ALA A 263 0.79 18.78 -15.50
N THR A 264 0.20 19.32 -16.56
CA THR A 264 0.38 20.73 -16.95
C THR A 264 -0.78 21.64 -16.55
N SER A 265 -1.85 21.09 -15.97
CA SER A 265 -3.05 21.86 -15.61
C SER A 265 -2.78 22.87 -14.49
N ALA A 266 -3.49 24.00 -14.52
CA ALA A 266 -3.51 24.95 -13.41
C ALA A 266 -4.19 24.33 -12.17
N HIS A 267 -5.08 23.34 -12.38
CA HIS A 267 -5.78 22.62 -11.32
C HIS A 267 -4.85 21.68 -10.56
N VAL A 268 -4.49 22.05 -9.33
CA VAL A 268 -3.58 21.25 -8.48
C VAL A 268 -4.05 19.81 -8.27
N GLY A 269 -5.36 19.58 -8.14
CA GLY A 269 -5.91 18.22 -8.05
C GLY A 269 -5.61 17.32 -9.26
N LEU A 270 -5.55 17.87 -10.48
CA LEU A 270 -5.17 17.11 -11.66
C LEU A 270 -3.66 16.81 -11.69
N ARG A 271 -2.82 17.74 -11.21
CA ARG A 271 -1.39 17.48 -11.03
C ARG A 271 -1.14 16.39 -9.97
N ARG A 272 -1.90 16.41 -8.87
CA ARG A 272 -1.91 15.34 -7.86
C ARG A 272 -2.35 14.00 -8.48
N PHE A 273 -3.34 13.97 -9.37
CA PHE A 273 -3.71 12.75 -10.10
C PHE A 273 -2.58 12.26 -10.99
N ALA A 274 -1.99 13.14 -11.80
CA ALA A 274 -0.86 12.77 -12.67
C ALA A 274 0.29 12.13 -11.88
N ALA A 275 0.59 12.66 -10.69
CA ALA A 275 1.62 12.14 -9.80
C ALA A 275 1.40 10.68 -9.32
N HIS A 276 0.19 10.13 -9.44
CA HIS A 276 -0.08 8.71 -9.16
C HIS A 276 0.30 7.77 -10.32
N SER A 277 0.52 8.31 -11.53
CA SER A 277 0.74 7.47 -12.71
C SER A 277 2.17 6.94 -12.77
N PRO A 278 2.38 5.62 -12.92
CA PRO A 278 3.70 5.03 -13.14
C PRO A 278 4.21 5.20 -14.58
N HIS A 279 3.40 5.78 -15.48
CA HIS A 279 3.69 5.91 -16.90
C HIS A 279 4.04 7.34 -17.32
N LEU A 280 4.33 8.24 -16.36
CA LEU A 280 4.71 9.62 -16.68
C LEU A 280 6.04 9.66 -17.46
N PRO A 281 6.08 10.34 -18.62
CA PRO A 281 7.33 10.66 -19.29
C PRO A 281 8.28 11.51 -18.43
N ALA A 282 9.59 11.35 -18.66
CA ALA A 282 10.63 11.98 -17.84
C ALA A 282 10.53 13.52 -17.77
N ASP A 283 10.09 14.20 -18.83
CA ASP A 283 9.86 15.65 -18.83
C ASP A 283 8.76 16.07 -17.84
N LEU A 284 7.70 15.27 -17.73
CA LEU A 284 6.62 15.51 -16.79
C LEU A 284 6.99 15.12 -15.36
N VAL A 285 7.78 14.05 -15.18
CA VAL A 285 8.35 13.69 -13.87
C VAL A 285 9.21 14.84 -13.34
N ALA A 286 10.12 15.37 -14.16
CA ALA A 286 10.97 16.50 -13.78
C ALA A 286 10.15 17.76 -13.43
N ARG A 287 9.07 18.03 -14.18
CA ARG A 287 8.14 19.12 -13.89
C ARG A 287 7.46 18.94 -12.53
N LEU A 288 6.84 17.79 -12.28
CA LEU A 288 6.10 17.53 -11.03
C LEU A 288 7.04 17.41 -9.82
N ALA A 289 8.28 16.98 -10.01
CA ALA A 289 9.31 16.97 -8.96
C ALA A 289 9.67 18.38 -8.47
N ALA A 290 9.51 19.38 -9.33
CA ALA A 290 9.71 20.80 -9.03
C ALA A 290 8.40 21.56 -8.78
N ASP A 291 7.27 20.88 -8.56
CA ASP A 291 5.98 21.53 -8.31
C ASP A 291 5.98 22.26 -6.96
N ASP A 292 5.35 23.43 -6.92
CA ASP A 292 5.19 24.22 -5.71
C ASP A 292 4.26 23.52 -4.70
N ASP A 293 3.34 22.67 -5.16
CA ASP A 293 2.47 21.89 -4.28
C ASP A 293 3.24 20.72 -3.65
N PHE A 294 3.36 20.75 -2.32
CA PHE A 294 4.02 19.68 -1.56
C PHE A 294 3.37 18.31 -1.80
N ALA A 295 2.05 18.23 -1.88
CA ALA A 295 1.37 16.95 -2.09
C ALA A 295 1.60 16.37 -3.49
N VAL A 296 1.78 17.19 -4.54
CA VAL A 296 2.25 16.71 -5.85
C VAL A 296 3.62 16.04 -5.74
N ARG A 297 4.60 16.71 -5.10
CA ARG A 297 5.96 16.19 -4.89
C ARG A 297 5.95 14.91 -4.06
N LEU A 298 5.13 14.87 -3.00
CA LEU A 298 4.95 13.71 -2.14
C LEU A 298 4.34 12.53 -2.91
N LEU A 299 3.21 12.73 -3.61
CA LEU A 299 2.55 11.66 -4.36
C LEU A 299 3.46 11.10 -5.47
N LEU A 300 4.17 11.97 -6.20
CA LEU A 300 5.07 11.56 -7.28
C LEU A 300 6.15 10.63 -6.73
N SER A 301 6.77 11.03 -5.63
CA SER A 301 7.84 10.22 -5.03
C SER A 301 7.32 8.91 -4.43
N GLU A 302 6.03 8.83 -4.06
CA GLU A 302 5.39 7.65 -3.43
C GLU A 302 4.92 6.62 -4.46
N HIS A 303 4.46 7.09 -5.61
CA HIS A 303 3.77 6.24 -6.59
C HIS A 303 4.55 6.02 -7.89
N HIS A 304 5.45 6.94 -8.27
CA HIS A 304 6.24 6.76 -9.48
C HIS A 304 7.32 5.70 -9.26
N PRO A 305 7.55 4.76 -10.20
CA PRO A 305 8.56 3.70 -10.06
C PRO A 305 10.00 4.22 -10.23
N ASP A 306 10.17 5.37 -10.89
CA ASP A 306 11.46 5.99 -11.17
C ASP A 306 11.48 7.49 -10.77
N PRO A 307 11.24 7.84 -9.49
CA PRO A 307 11.28 9.22 -9.05
C PRO A 307 12.73 9.73 -8.97
N PRO A 308 12.99 11.03 -9.20
CA PRO A 308 14.34 11.60 -9.09
C PRO A 308 14.90 11.44 -7.67
N GLY A 309 16.17 11.04 -7.56
CA GLY A 309 16.83 10.83 -6.25
C GLY A 309 16.83 12.08 -5.36
N GLU A 310 17.04 13.26 -5.94
CA GLU A 310 17.01 14.54 -5.20
C GLU A 310 15.62 14.86 -4.66
N LEU A 311 14.55 14.48 -5.39
CA LEU A 311 13.19 14.61 -4.87
C LEU A 311 12.99 13.71 -3.64
N LEU A 312 13.46 12.47 -3.70
CA LEU A 312 13.37 11.55 -2.56
C LEU A 312 14.14 12.07 -1.33
N LEU A 313 15.33 12.63 -1.54
CA LEU A 313 16.13 13.24 -0.47
C LEU A 313 15.43 14.48 0.11
N ALA A 314 14.93 15.37 -0.74
CA ALA A 314 14.17 16.54 -0.31
C ALA A 314 12.95 16.13 0.51
N MET A 315 12.17 15.15 0.06
CA MET A 315 11.01 14.65 0.81
C MET A 315 11.39 13.98 2.13
N ALA A 316 12.53 13.30 2.22
CA ALA A 316 13.01 12.72 3.47
C ALA A 316 13.39 13.79 4.51
N LEU A 317 13.86 14.96 4.06
CA LEU A 317 14.29 16.07 4.92
C LEU A 317 13.16 17.07 5.24
N GLU A 318 12.27 17.33 4.29
CA GLU A 318 11.20 18.34 4.39
C GLU A 318 9.90 17.79 4.99
N SER A 319 9.61 16.50 4.80
CA SER A 319 8.29 15.95 5.13
C SER A 319 8.08 15.86 6.65
N PRO A 320 6.98 16.41 7.19
CA PRO A 320 6.65 16.30 8.61
C PRO A 320 6.07 14.93 8.98
N PHE A 321 5.82 14.07 7.99
CA PHE A 321 5.19 12.77 8.19
C PHE A 321 6.24 11.70 8.50
N PHE A 322 5.93 10.79 9.42
CA PHE A 322 6.81 9.67 9.78
C PHE A 322 7.13 8.74 8.59
N THR A 323 6.31 8.77 7.53
CA THR A 323 6.54 8.02 6.27
C THR A 323 7.64 8.62 5.41
N SER A 324 8.21 9.77 5.76
CA SER A 324 9.33 10.40 5.05
C SER A 324 10.52 9.45 4.86
N LEU A 325 10.77 8.59 5.85
CA LEU A 325 11.86 7.60 5.83
C LEU A 325 11.55 6.36 4.97
N ASP A 326 10.30 6.16 4.54
CA ASP A 326 9.95 5.03 3.69
C ASP A 326 10.63 5.11 2.31
N ARG A 327 10.90 6.34 1.88
CA ARG A 327 11.56 6.69 0.61
C ARG A 327 13.03 6.32 0.56
N VAL A 328 13.65 6.22 1.73
CA VAL A 328 15.07 5.94 1.89
C VAL A 328 15.44 4.55 1.35
N GLY A 329 14.48 3.62 1.32
CA GLY A 329 14.67 2.29 0.72
C GLY A 329 14.54 2.24 -0.81
N HIS A 330 14.15 3.33 -1.48
CA HIS A 330 13.95 3.34 -2.92
C HIS A 330 15.28 3.18 -3.68
N PRO A 331 15.36 2.43 -4.79
CA PRO A 331 16.60 2.23 -5.57
C PRO A 331 17.27 3.54 -6.02
N ASN A 332 16.47 4.55 -6.37
CA ASN A 332 16.96 5.87 -6.76
C ASN A 332 17.34 6.80 -5.60
N PHE A 333 17.12 6.40 -4.35
CA PHE A 333 17.51 7.26 -3.23
C PHE A 333 19.03 7.45 -3.26
N PRO A 334 19.54 8.71 -3.18
CA PRO A 334 20.96 8.95 -3.34
C PRO A 334 21.76 8.24 -2.24
N CYS A 335 22.87 7.61 -2.63
CA CYS A 335 23.82 7.01 -1.70
C CYS A 335 25.16 7.75 -1.68
N ALA A 336 25.45 8.63 -2.64
CA ALA A 336 26.69 9.39 -2.68
C ALA A 336 26.49 10.82 -2.19
N GLY A 337 27.51 11.38 -1.51
CA GLY A 337 27.52 12.77 -1.08
C GLY A 337 26.64 13.06 0.14
N LEU A 338 26.11 12.03 0.81
CA LEU A 338 25.36 12.16 2.06
C LEU A 338 26.27 12.27 3.29
N ALA A 339 27.55 11.88 3.20
CA ALA A 339 28.51 11.99 4.30
C ALA A 339 28.64 13.43 4.83
N ARG A 340 28.37 14.45 3.99
CA ARG A 340 28.31 15.87 4.39
C ARG A 340 27.27 16.17 5.47
N LEU A 341 26.25 15.32 5.61
CA LEU A 341 25.14 15.49 6.54
C LEU A 341 25.49 14.99 7.96
N ALA A 342 26.61 14.29 8.15
CA ALA A 342 27.00 13.69 9.44
C ALA A 342 27.21 14.72 10.57
N GLY A 343 27.38 16.00 10.23
CA GLY A 343 27.51 17.11 11.18
C GLY A 343 26.26 18.00 11.30
N SER A 344 25.14 17.61 10.68
CA SER A 344 23.91 18.41 10.71
C SER A 344 23.32 18.50 12.12
N ALA A 345 22.69 19.64 12.43
CA ALA A 345 21.87 19.78 13.64
C ALA A 345 20.62 18.90 13.58
N ASP A 346 20.09 18.66 12.37
CA ASP A 346 18.95 17.78 12.14
C ASP A 346 19.36 16.30 12.28
N ALA A 347 18.68 15.57 13.16
CA ALA A 347 18.89 14.15 13.38
C ALA A 347 18.57 13.30 12.14
N THR A 348 17.55 13.66 11.37
CA THR A 348 17.20 12.95 10.13
C THR A 348 18.35 13.03 9.13
N ALA A 349 18.89 14.23 8.91
CA ALA A 349 20.08 14.41 8.07
C ALA A 349 21.29 13.58 8.56
N ARG A 350 21.56 13.54 9.88
CA ARG A 350 22.65 12.69 10.43
C ARG A 350 22.39 11.20 10.19
N ALA A 351 21.16 10.74 10.35
CA ALA A 351 20.78 9.35 10.07
C ALA A 351 20.96 9.00 8.58
N LEU A 352 20.62 9.91 7.67
CA LEU A 352 20.82 9.73 6.23
C LEU A 352 22.30 9.66 5.84
N ALA A 353 23.19 10.35 6.57
CA ALA A 353 24.64 10.30 6.32
C ALA A 353 25.22 8.87 6.38
N LEU A 354 24.64 8.00 7.22
CA LEU A 354 25.07 6.59 7.38
C LEU A 354 24.86 5.76 6.11
N ARG A 355 24.02 6.22 5.20
CA ARG A 355 23.80 5.55 3.91
C ARG A 355 24.94 5.76 2.92
N ASP A 356 25.81 6.72 3.19
CA ASP A 356 26.94 6.98 2.30
C ASP A 356 28.01 5.88 2.44
N PRO A 357 28.33 5.15 1.36
CA PRO A 357 29.43 4.19 1.37
C PRO A 357 30.78 4.85 1.69
N ALA A 358 30.94 6.15 1.38
CA ALA A 358 32.14 6.93 1.71
C ALA A 358 32.20 7.39 3.17
N LEU A 359 31.14 7.19 3.97
CA LEU A 359 31.19 7.49 5.40
C LEU A 359 32.19 6.55 6.10
N THR A 360 33.17 7.11 6.80
CA THR A 360 34.20 6.30 7.46
C THR A 360 33.64 5.48 8.62
N ALA A 361 34.23 4.31 8.90
CA ALA A 361 33.85 3.48 10.04
C ALA A 361 33.94 4.22 11.39
N GLY A 362 34.92 5.14 11.54
CA GLY A 362 35.04 5.97 12.74
C GLY A 362 33.85 6.95 12.91
N LEU A 363 33.30 7.46 11.80
CA LEU A 363 32.09 8.28 11.85
C LEU A 363 30.83 7.45 12.13
N VAL A 364 30.72 6.24 11.56
CA VAL A 364 29.65 5.28 11.89
C VAL A 364 29.67 4.97 13.39
N GLU A 365 30.85 4.64 13.92
CA GLU A 365 31.01 4.36 15.34
C GLU A 365 30.68 5.59 16.21
N ARG A 366 31.02 6.81 15.78
CA ARG A 366 30.63 8.05 16.47
C ARG A 366 29.11 8.24 16.48
N LEU A 367 28.45 8.05 15.34
CA LEU A 367 26.98 8.17 15.22
C LEU A 367 26.24 7.05 15.98
N SER A 368 26.88 5.90 16.25
CA SER A 368 26.33 4.88 17.15
C SER A 368 26.20 5.34 18.61
N ARG A 369 26.75 6.51 18.95
CA ARG A 369 26.67 7.17 20.26
C ARG A 369 25.93 8.52 20.18
N ASP A 370 25.20 8.77 19.10
CA ASP A 370 24.45 10.01 18.91
C ASP A 370 23.39 10.18 20.02
N PRO A 371 23.14 11.42 20.49
CA PRO A 371 22.06 11.67 21.45
C PRO A 371 20.69 11.26 20.90
N ASP A 372 20.48 11.32 19.58
CA ASP A 372 19.24 10.95 18.95
C ASP A 372 19.12 9.42 18.75
N ALA A 373 18.01 8.87 19.23
CA ALA A 373 17.70 7.45 19.17
C ALA A 373 17.64 6.90 17.73
N ALA A 374 17.07 7.67 16.79
CA ALA A 374 16.93 7.25 15.40
C ALA A 374 18.30 7.16 14.70
N VAL A 375 19.22 8.08 15.04
CA VAL A 375 20.60 8.05 14.52
C VAL A 375 21.37 6.85 15.07
N ARG A 376 21.27 6.55 16.38
CA ARG A 376 21.88 5.34 16.96
C ARG A 376 21.31 4.07 16.31
N ALA A 377 20.00 4.01 16.15
CA ALA A 377 19.33 2.89 15.50
C ALA A 377 19.74 2.72 14.04
N ALA A 378 19.96 3.81 13.30
CA ALA A 378 20.49 3.75 11.93
C ALA A 378 21.94 3.22 11.92
N ALA A 379 22.81 3.71 12.80
CA ALA A 379 24.21 3.28 12.88
C ALA A 379 24.33 1.81 13.30
N ALA A 380 23.43 1.34 14.17
CA ALA A 380 23.36 -0.06 14.60
C ALA A 380 23.12 -1.04 13.44
N ARG A 381 22.62 -0.60 12.28
CA ARG A 381 22.40 -1.45 11.10
C ARG A 381 23.59 -1.50 10.15
N ASP A 382 24.58 -0.63 10.34
CA ASP A 382 25.71 -0.49 9.44
C ASP A 382 26.72 -1.64 9.62
N GLU A 383 27.09 -2.32 8.54
CA GLU A 383 28.04 -3.45 8.57
C GLU A 383 29.45 -3.05 9.02
N ARG A 384 29.78 -1.76 8.86
CA ARG A 384 31.09 -1.20 9.25
C ARG A 384 31.20 -0.99 10.76
N LEU A 385 30.11 -1.17 11.52
CA LEU A 385 30.12 -1.03 12.97
C LEU A 385 30.89 -2.20 13.62
N PRO A 386 31.87 -1.93 14.51
CA PRO A 386 32.59 -2.98 15.20
C PRO A 386 31.68 -3.89 16.05
N VAL A 387 31.89 -5.21 15.97
CA VAL A 387 31.09 -6.21 16.70
C VAL A 387 30.96 -5.93 18.21
N PRO A 388 32.00 -5.52 18.95
CA PRO A 388 31.84 -5.19 20.37
C PRO A 388 30.79 -4.09 20.62
N ARG A 389 30.83 -3.02 19.82
CA ARG A 389 29.85 -1.93 19.93
C ARG A 389 28.45 -2.38 19.48
N LEU A 390 28.36 -3.22 18.45
CA LEU A 390 27.09 -3.82 18.03
C LEU A 390 26.45 -4.66 19.14
N LEU A 391 27.25 -5.43 19.88
CA LEU A 391 26.76 -6.24 21.01
C LEU A 391 26.30 -5.35 22.17
N GLU A 392 27.00 -4.26 22.47
CA GLU A 392 26.54 -3.27 23.47
C GLU A 392 25.19 -2.65 23.09
N LEU A 393 24.94 -2.39 21.79
CA LEU A 393 23.69 -1.83 21.31
C LEU A 393 22.50 -2.80 21.39
N LEU A 394 22.72 -4.09 21.65
CA LEU A 394 21.63 -5.03 21.95
C LEU A 394 20.97 -4.73 23.30
N ASP A 395 21.65 -4.00 24.18
CA ASP A 395 21.12 -3.56 25.48
C ASP A 395 20.57 -2.12 25.44
N ASP A 396 20.72 -1.40 24.31
CA ASP A 396 20.12 -0.08 24.10
C ASP A 396 18.65 -0.23 23.69
N PRO A 397 17.68 0.27 24.49
CA PRO A 397 16.25 0.07 24.24
C PRO A 397 15.79 0.62 22.88
N ASP A 398 16.45 1.66 22.37
CA ASP A 398 16.09 2.30 21.11
C ASP A 398 16.81 1.67 19.89
N ALA A 399 18.00 1.10 20.10
CA ALA A 399 18.84 0.57 19.02
C ALA A 399 18.85 -0.96 18.91
N ALA A 400 18.42 -1.68 19.94
CA ALA A 400 18.55 -3.14 20.00
C ALA A 400 17.83 -3.88 18.87
N GLY A 401 16.66 -3.38 18.45
CA GLY A 401 15.97 -3.90 17.27
C GLY A 401 16.78 -3.75 15.98
N SER A 402 17.46 -2.62 15.81
CA SER A 402 18.34 -2.38 14.65
C SER A 402 19.64 -3.18 14.73
N ALA A 403 20.24 -3.29 15.92
CA ALA A 403 21.41 -4.12 16.15
C ALA A 403 21.12 -5.60 15.85
N ALA A 404 19.95 -6.10 16.23
CA ALA A 404 19.47 -7.44 15.88
C ALA A 404 19.34 -7.67 14.36
N ARG A 405 19.25 -6.60 13.56
CA ARG A 405 19.18 -6.62 12.09
C ARG A 405 20.53 -6.40 11.40
N ASN A 406 21.60 -6.15 12.15
CA ASN A 406 22.91 -5.89 11.57
C ASN A 406 23.44 -7.14 10.84
N PRO A 407 24.00 -6.99 9.62
CA PRO A 407 24.57 -8.12 8.88
C PRO A 407 25.75 -8.79 9.61
N GLY A 408 26.54 -8.04 10.39
CA GLY A 408 27.69 -8.51 11.17
C GLY A 408 27.35 -9.16 12.53
N LEU A 409 26.07 -9.33 12.88
CA LEU A 409 25.67 -9.96 14.15
C LEU A 409 26.08 -11.45 14.18
N PRO A 410 26.81 -11.94 15.20
CA PRO A 410 27.19 -13.36 15.27
C PRO A 410 26.00 -14.31 15.51
N GLU A 411 26.04 -15.51 14.94
CA GLU A 411 24.98 -16.53 15.09
C GLU A 411 24.70 -16.90 16.57
N SER A 412 25.72 -16.89 17.42
CA SER A 412 25.57 -17.14 18.86
C SER A 412 24.68 -16.09 19.54
N ALA A 413 24.80 -14.81 19.13
CA ALA A 413 23.92 -13.74 19.61
C ALA A 413 22.50 -13.89 19.05
N MET A 414 22.35 -14.31 17.79
CA MET A 414 21.02 -14.60 17.20
C MET A 414 20.27 -15.69 17.98
N LYS A 415 20.94 -16.79 18.31
CA LYS A 415 20.35 -17.88 19.12
C LYS A 415 19.99 -17.41 20.52
N ARG A 416 20.80 -16.56 21.15
CA ARG A 416 20.45 -15.94 22.43
C ARG A 416 19.20 -15.08 22.34
N ILE A 417 19.06 -14.22 21.33
CA ILE A 417 17.86 -13.41 21.12
C ILE A 417 16.59 -14.29 21.00
N LEU A 418 16.69 -15.46 20.37
CA LEU A 418 15.56 -16.38 20.23
C LEU A 418 15.12 -16.99 21.57
N TYR A 419 16.05 -17.37 22.45
CA TYR A 419 15.74 -18.17 23.64
C TYR A 419 15.83 -17.40 24.98
N ASP A 420 16.52 -16.26 25.03
CA ASP A 420 16.58 -15.45 26.24
C ASP A 420 15.22 -14.77 26.48
N VAL A 421 14.66 -15.02 27.67
CA VAL A 421 13.38 -14.45 28.15
C VAL A 421 13.58 -13.04 28.72
N ALA A 422 14.83 -12.66 29.03
CA ALA A 422 15.19 -11.36 29.59
C ALA A 422 15.38 -10.24 28.54
N ILE A 423 15.26 -10.56 27.25
CA ILE A 423 15.49 -9.63 26.12
C ILE A 423 14.13 -9.18 25.52
N ILE A 424 13.16 -8.89 26.40
CA ILE A 424 11.82 -8.40 26.03
C ILE A 424 11.82 -6.88 25.97
#